data_AF-A0A842T2M4-F1
#
_entry.id   AF-A0A842T2M4-F1
#
_cell.length_a   1.000
_cell.length_b   1.000
_cell.length_c   1.000
_cell.angle_alpha   90.00
_cell.angle_beta   90.00
_cell.angle_gamma   90.00
#
_symmetry.space_group_name_H-M   'P 1'
#
loop_
_entity.id
_entity.type
_entity.pdbx_description
1 polymer ?
#
loop_
_entity_poly.entity_id
_entity_poly.type
_entity_poly.pdbx_seq_one_letter_code
_entity_poly.pdbx_strand_id
1 'polypeptide(L)'
;MTKEIDLNDIETYIKALHCPIRWDIIKIIKDEPKTSEEIYNTLKHAHNDKVAKNNNCEGLCLHAHHKKLKKPTLYYHLRELENAGLIEGKKLIVESGIISKEKQWELIIKTLKIDFK
;
A
#
# COMPACT_ATOMS: atom_id res chain seq x y z
N MET A 1 15.62 1.76 4.57
CA MET A 1 15.91 3.01 5.29
C MET A 1 15.05 3.06 6.55
N THR A 2 15.58 3.58 7.66
CA THR A 2 14.82 3.86 8.90
C THR A 2 14.43 5.33 8.87
N LYS A 3 13.16 5.65 9.15
CA LYS A 3 12.68 7.03 9.24
C LYS A 3 12.24 7.34 10.67
N GLU A 4 12.80 8.40 11.22
CA GLU A 4 12.40 8.99 12.50
C GLU A 4 11.45 10.15 12.22
N ILE A 5 10.41 10.30 13.05
CA ILE A 5 9.25 11.15 12.81
C ILE A 5 8.98 11.94 14.08
N ASP A 6 8.83 13.26 13.97
CA ASP A 6 8.44 14.11 15.09
C ASP A 6 6.91 14.19 15.25
N LEU A 7 6.42 14.77 16.34
CA LEU A 7 4.98 14.89 16.61
C LEU A 7 4.22 15.69 15.54
N ASN A 8 4.89 16.60 14.81
CA ASN A 8 4.26 17.40 13.75
C ASN A 8 4.01 16.56 12.50
N ASP A 9 4.87 15.57 12.24
CA ASP A 9 4.75 14.66 11.09
C ASP A 9 3.80 13.47 11.37
N ILE A 10 3.54 13.15 12.64
CA ILE A 10 2.67 12.03 13.05
C ILE A 10 1.28 12.12 12.41
N GLU A 11 0.70 13.31 12.28
CA GLU A 11 -0.62 13.48 11.66
C GLU A 11 -0.64 12.95 10.21
N THR A 12 0.42 13.20 9.45
CA THR A 12 0.59 12.71 8.06
C THR A 12 0.64 11.18 8.03
N TYR A 13 1.38 10.56 8.95
CA TYR A 13 1.45 9.10 9.05
C TYR A 13 0.14 8.48 9.51
N ILE A 14 -0.54 9.04 10.49
CA ILE A 14 -1.87 8.58 10.94
C ILE A 14 -2.87 8.69 9.79
N LYS A 15 -2.88 9.81 9.05
CA LYS A 15 -3.71 9.98 7.85
C LYS A 15 -3.39 8.88 6.83
N ALA A 16 -2.14 8.60 6.54
CA ALA A 16 -1.76 7.55 5.59
C ALA A 16 -1.98 6.12 6.09
N LEU A 17 -1.98 5.87 7.40
CA LEU A 17 -2.04 4.50 7.95
C LEU A 17 -3.37 4.14 8.63
N HIS A 18 -4.32 5.07 8.81
CA HIS A 18 -5.61 4.73 9.43
C HIS A 18 -6.49 3.80 8.59
N CYS A 19 -6.30 3.74 7.26
CA CYS A 19 -7.18 2.99 6.38
C CYS A 19 -6.66 1.56 6.15
N PRO A 20 -7.47 0.52 6.39
CA PRO A 20 -7.05 -0.88 6.21
C PRO A 20 -6.50 -1.21 4.83
N ILE A 21 -7.08 -0.63 3.75
CA ILE A 21 -6.64 -0.93 2.39
C ILE A 21 -5.19 -0.50 2.14
N ARG A 22 -4.73 0.55 2.82
CA ARG A 22 -3.37 1.05 2.67
C ARG A 22 -2.36 0.07 3.26
N TRP A 23 -2.73 -0.65 4.31
CA TRP A 23 -1.94 -1.78 4.82
C TRP A 23 -1.89 -2.94 3.84
N ASP A 24 -3.01 -3.26 3.20
CA ASP A 24 -3.03 -4.34 2.21
C ASP A 24 -2.18 -3.99 0.98
N ILE A 25 -2.23 -2.74 0.51
CA ILE A 25 -1.32 -2.23 -0.52
C ILE A 25 0.14 -2.40 -0.08
N ILE A 26 0.49 -1.96 1.14
CA ILE A 26 1.85 -2.10 1.69
C ILE A 26 2.30 -3.57 1.70
N LYS A 27 1.43 -4.50 2.10
CA LYS A 27 1.73 -5.94 2.08
C LYS A 27 2.00 -6.44 0.67
N ILE A 28 1.20 -6.02 -0.31
CA ILE A 28 1.34 -6.43 -1.72
C ILE A 28 2.69 -6.01 -2.31
N ILE A 29 3.17 -4.81 -1.97
CA ILE A 29 4.42 -4.24 -2.53
C ILE A 29 5.63 -4.41 -1.61
N LYS A 30 5.48 -5.15 -0.51
CA LYS A 30 6.50 -5.27 0.53
C LYS A 30 7.78 -5.93 -0.01
N ASP A 31 7.61 -6.96 -0.83
CA ASP A 31 8.72 -7.82 -1.26
C ASP A 31 9.27 -7.40 -2.62
N GLU A 32 8.43 -6.81 -3.49
CA GLU A 32 8.84 -6.32 -4.80
C GLU A 32 7.95 -5.17 -5.30
N PRO A 33 8.47 -4.30 -6.20
CA PRO A 33 7.67 -3.26 -6.83
C PRO A 33 6.52 -3.81 -7.67
N LYS A 34 5.36 -3.14 -7.67
CA LYS A 34 4.17 -3.54 -8.46
C LYS A 34 3.52 -2.37 -9.18
N THR A 35 2.90 -2.61 -10.33
CA THR A 35 2.09 -1.58 -11.01
C THR A 35 0.74 -1.37 -10.31
N SER A 36 0.10 -0.24 -10.59
CA SER A 36 -1.29 0.00 -10.14
C SER A 36 -2.26 -1.09 -10.58
N GLU A 37 -2.06 -1.69 -11.76
CA GLU A 37 -2.90 -2.76 -12.27
C GLU A 37 -2.70 -4.07 -11.49
N GLU A 38 -1.45 -4.45 -11.21
CA GLU A 38 -1.13 -5.64 -10.40
C GLU A 38 -1.71 -5.52 -8.99
N ILE A 39 -1.57 -4.35 -8.36
CA ILE A 39 -2.13 -4.07 -7.03
C ILE A 39 -3.66 -4.16 -7.06
N TYR A 40 -4.29 -3.53 -8.05
CA TYR A 40 -5.75 -3.54 -8.19
C TYR A 40 -6.30 -4.96 -8.34
N ASN A 41 -5.69 -5.76 -9.21
CA ASN A 41 -6.12 -7.13 -9.46
C ASN A 41 -5.93 -8.00 -8.21
N THR A 42 -4.79 -7.87 -7.51
CA THR A 42 -4.55 -8.60 -6.26
C THR A 42 -5.60 -8.28 -5.19
N LEU A 43 -5.91 -7.00 -4.97
CA LEU A 43 -6.95 -6.57 -4.02
C LEU A 43 -8.35 -7.09 -4.41
N LYS A 44 -8.66 -7.16 -5.71
CA LYS A 44 -9.94 -7.67 -6.22
C LYS A 44 -10.06 -9.19 -6.03
N HIS A 45 -8.98 -9.94 -6.20
CA HIS A 45 -8.97 -11.40 -6.04
C HIS A 45 -9.04 -11.83 -4.57
N ALA A 46 -8.36 -11.13 -3.66
CA ALA A 46 -8.43 -11.37 -2.22
C ALA A 46 -9.87 -11.27 -1.65
N HIS A 47 -10.77 -10.53 -2.31
CA HIS A 47 -12.19 -10.44 -1.94
C HIS A 47 -12.99 -11.71 -2.32
N ASN A 48 -12.51 -12.51 -3.27
CA ASN A 48 -13.24 -13.67 -3.80
C ASN A 48 -12.84 -15.00 -3.14
N ASP A 49 -11.71 -15.02 -2.43
CA ASP A 49 -11.30 -16.18 -1.67
C ASP A 49 -12.08 -16.23 -0.36
N LYS A 50 -13.09 -17.10 -0.32
CA LYS A 50 -13.68 -17.61 0.91
C LYS A 50 -12.62 -18.43 1.66
N VAL A 51 -11.63 -17.79 2.25
CA VAL A 51 -10.72 -18.47 3.18
C VAL A 51 -11.55 -18.86 4.39
N ALA A 52 -11.51 -20.15 4.68
CA ALA A 52 -12.28 -20.82 5.70
C ALA A 52 -12.32 -20.03 7.02
N LYS A 53 -13.51 -19.95 7.61
CA LYS A 53 -13.69 -19.66 9.03
C LYS A 53 -12.87 -20.68 9.84
N ASN A 54 -11.61 -20.39 10.12
CA ASN A 54 -10.97 -20.93 11.30
C ASN A 54 -11.12 -19.87 12.39
N ASN A 55 -11.50 -20.29 13.59
CA ASN A 55 -11.83 -19.39 14.70
C ASN A 55 -10.56 -18.96 15.47
N ASN A 56 -9.37 -19.19 14.90
CA ASN A 56 -8.06 -18.91 15.52
C ASN A 56 -7.29 -17.84 14.74
N CYS A 57 -8.01 -16.94 14.07
CA CYS A 57 -7.42 -15.79 13.40
C CYS A 57 -7.02 -14.76 14.47
N GLU A 58 -5.72 -14.55 14.68
CA GLU A 58 -5.14 -13.51 15.55
C GLU A 58 -5.34 -12.08 15.00
N GLY A 59 -6.49 -11.80 14.38
CA GLY A 59 -6.83 -10.50 13.82
C GLY A 59 -6.08 -10.11 12.53
N LEU A 60 -5.28 -11.01 11.95
CA LEU A 60 -4.43 -10.76 10.77
C LEU A 60 -5.05 -11.10 9.41
N CYS A 61 -6.27 -11.66 9.39
CA CYS A 61 -6.98 -11.90 8.13
C CYS A 61 -7.16 -10.58 7.39
N LEU A 62 -6.76 -10.53 6.10
CA LEU A 62 -7.18 -9.53 5.11
C LEU A 62 -8.72 -9.58 5.02
N HIS A 63 -9.40 -9.03 6.01
CA HIS A 63 -10.85 -8.92 5.96
C HIS A 63 -11.14 -7.95 4.83
N ALA A 64 -11.84 -8.49 3.83
CA ALA A 64 -12.44 -7.78 2.73
C ALA A 64 -13.40 -6.67 3.25
N HIS A 65 -12.84 -5.60 3.78
CA HIS A 65 -13.58 -4.42 4.23
C HIS A 65 -13.94 -3.52 3.05
N HIS A 66 -13.38 -3.78 1.86
CA HIS A 66 -13.52 -2.93 0.69
C HIS A 66 -14.58 -3.48 -0.26
N LYS A 67 -15.85 -3.25 0.11
CA LYS A 67 -17.00 -3.55 -0.75
C LYS A 67 -16.89 -2.71 -2.03
N LYS A 68 -16.34 -3.32 -3.10
CA LYS A 68 -16.09 -2.73 -4.44
C LYS A 68 -15.07 -1.57 -4.46
N LEU A 69 -13.78 -1.89 -4.38
CA LEU A 69 -12.73 -0.94 -4.75
C LEU A 69 -12.88 -0.56 -6.24
N LYS A 70 -12.97 0.74 -6.53
CA LYS A 70 -12.89 1.25 -7.91
C LYS A 70 -11.45 1.67 -8.22
N LYS A 71 -11.03 1.54 -9.48
CA LYS A 71 -9.67 1.89 -9.92
C LYS A 71 -9.26 3.34 -9.56
N PRO A 72 -10.12 4.38 -9.70
CA PRO A 72 -9.78 5.74 -9.23
C PRO A 72 -9.49 5.83 -7.72
N THR A 73 -10.20 5.04 -6.92
CA THR A 73 -10.01 5.00 -5.46
C THR A 73 -8.65 4.42 -5.08
N LEU A 74 -8.13 3.45 -5.85
CA LEU A 74 -6.76 2.94 -5.64
C LEU A 74 -5.71 4.05 -5.79
N TYR A 75 -5.81 4.89 -6.81
CA TYR A 75 -4.87 6.00 -7.01
C TYR A 75 -4.87 6.98 -5.85
N TYR A 76 -6.03 7.25 -5.24
CA TYR A 76 -6.11 8.05 -4.03
C TYR A 76 -5.30 7.41 -2.89
N HIS A 77 -5.46 6.12 -2.62
CA HIS A 77 -4.71 5.44 -1.55
C HIS A 77 -3.20 5.40 -1.81
N LEU A 78 -2.78 5.15 -3.05
CA LEU A 78 -1.37 5.19 -3.44
C LEU A 78 -0.77 6.58 -3.22
N ARG A 79 -1.52 7.64 -3.55
CA ARG A 79 -1.06 9.01 -3.34
C ARG A 79 -0.91 9.39 -1.87
N GLU A 80 -1.83 8.96 -1.01
CA GLU A 80 -1.72 9.21 0.43
C GLU A 80 -0.47 8.53 1.03
N LEU A 81 -0.15 7.31 0.58
CA LEU A 81 1.07 6.60 0.98
C LEU A 81 2.34 7.28 0.43
N GLU A 82 2.29 7.75 -0.82
CA GLU A 82 3.40 8.47 -1.47
C GLU A 82 3.66 9.81 -0.78
N ASN A 83 2.62 10.57 -0.46
CA ASN A 83 2.72 11.84 0.27
C ASN A 83 3.32 11.67 1.66
N ALA A 84 3.04 10.55 2.34
CA ALA A 84 3.66 10.21 3.61
C ALA A 84 5.10 9.69 3.48
N GLY A 85 5.62 9.55 2.26
CA GLY A 85 6.96 9.01 1.99
C GLY A 85 7.11 7.55 2.44
N LEU A 86 6.00 6.79 2.42
CA LEU A 86 6.02 5.35 2.72
C LEU A 86 6.38 4.55 1.47
N ILE A 87 5.87 4.98 0.32
CA ILE A 87 6.07 4.36 -0.98
C ILE A 87 6.53 5.38 -2.00
N GLU A 88 7.11 4.91 -3.10
CA GLU A 88 7.50 5.77 -4.23
C GLU A 88 6.94 5.19 -5.54
N GLY A 89 6.43 6.06 -6.42
CA GLY A 89 5.90 5.69 -7.72
C GLY A 89 6.81 6.10 -8.88
N LYS A 90 7.59 5.17 -9.43
CA LYS A 90 8.54 5.40 -10.52
C LYS A 90 7.97 4.99 -11.88
N LYS A 91 8.24 5.77 -12.93
CA LYS A 91 7.97 5.34 -14.30
C LYS A 91 9.22 4.65 -14.84
N LEU A 92 9.07 3.42 -15.33
CA LEU A 92 10.16 2.70 -15.98
C LEU A 92 10.40 3.21 -17.40
N ILE A 93 11.65 3.22 -17.83
CA ILE A 93 12.00 3.32 -19.24
C ILE A 93 12.02 1.89 -19.78
N VAL A 94 11.14 1.58 -20.73
CA VAL A 94 11.15 0.27 -21.40
C VAL A 94 12.24 0.24 -22.48
N GLU A 95 12.65 -0.95 -22.90
CA GLU A 95 13.77 -1.18 -23.84
C GLU A 95 13.68 -0.36 -25.14
N SER A 96 12.49 0.08 -25.54
CA SER A 96 12.27 0.97 -26.68
C SER A 96 12.61 2.46 -26.41
N GLY A 97 13.14 2.79 -25.23
CA GLY A 97 13.38 4.17 -24.80
C GLY A 97 12.11 4.94 -24.43
N ILE A 98 10.95 4.29 -24.50
CA ILE A 98 9.65 4.88 -24.15
C ILE A 98 9.44 4.78 -22.64
N ILE A 99 8.95 5.85 -22.03
CA ILE A 99 8.54 5.83 -20.63
C ILE A 99 7.23 5.04 -20.52
N SER A 100 7.18 4.06 -19.63
CA SER A 100 5.98 3.30 -19.31
C SER A 100 4.82 4.24 -18.96
N LYS A 101 3.63 3.94 -19.50
CA LYS A 101 2.41 4.65 -19.14
C LYS A 101 2.03 4.43 -17.67
N GLU A 102 2.42 3.30 -17.09
CA GLU A 102 2.10 2.94 -15.70
C GLU A 102 3.30 3.18 -14.78
N LYS A 103 3.00 3.72 -13.58
CA LYS A 103 3.95 3.77 -12.47
C LYS A 103 4.09 2.39 -11.84
N GLN A 104 5.31 2.02 -11.50
CA GLN A 104 5.60 0.98 -10.52
C GLN A 104 5.77 1.60 -9.14
N TRP A 105 5.16 0.96 -8.14
CA TRP A 105 5.14 1.40 -6.76
C TRP A 105 5.99 0.47 -5.93
N GLU A 106 6.86 1.05 -5.10
CA GLU A 106 7.74 0.29 -4.20
C GLU A 106 7.68 0.85 -2.78
N LEU A 107 7.87 -0.02 -1.80
CA LEU A 107 8.01 0.36 -0.40
C LEU A 107 9.42 0.89 -0.16
N ILE A 108 9.56 2.17 0.22
CA ILE A 108 10.88 2.79 0.42
C ILE A 108 11.37 2.75 1.88
N ILE A 109 10.45 2.56 2.83
CA ILE A 109 10.79 2.38 4.24
C ILE A 109 10.75 0.91 4.65
N LYS A 110 11.70 0.50 5.50
CA LYS A 110 11.68 -0.86 6.08
C LYS A 110 11.11 -0.89 7.49
N THR A 111 11.26 0.23 8.20
CA THR A 111 10.88 0.33 9.62
C THR A 111 10.42 1.75 9.91
N LEU A 112 9.30 1.85 10.61
CA LEU A 112 8.76 3.08 11.18
C LEU A 112 8.98 3.03 12.69
N LYS A 113 9.70 4.01 13.26
CA LYS A 113 9.87 4.13 14.71
C LYS A 113 9.27 5.47 15.14
N ILE A 114 8.33 5.42 16.07
CA ILE A 114 7.66 6.58 16.64
C ILE A 114 8.03 6.62 18.12
N ASP A 115 8.60 7.73 18.57
CA ASP A 115 8.81 7.99 19.99
C ASP A 115 7.83 9.06 20.46
N PHE A 116 7.16 8.78 21.58
CA PHE A 116 6.19 9.70 22.21
C PHE A 116 6.75 10.28 23.52
N LYS A 117 8.02 10.04 23.83
CA LYS A 117 8.68 10.42 25.07
C LYS A 117 9.55 11.66 24.93
#